data_AF-A0A3M1V4G8-F1
#
_entry.id   AF-A0A3M1V4G8-F1
#
_cell.length_a   1.000
_cell.length_b   1.000
_cell.length_c   1.000
_cell.angle_alpha   90.00
_cell.angle_beta   90.00
_cell.angle_gamma   90.00
#
_symmetry.space_group_name_H-M   'P 1'
#
loop_
_entity.id
_entity.type
_entity.pdbx_description
1 polymer ?
#
loop_
_entity_poly.entity_id
_entity_poly.type
_entity_poly.pdbx_seq_one_letter_code
_entity_poly.pdbx_strand_id
1 'polypeptide(L)'
;KSIREGDGSLLDQCMICYGSGLSDGNRHRHDDLPVVVAGRGGGTIRTGRHLAFEHETPMANLFVSLLQRMSVPVTSFGDSTGPLKQIDA
;
A
#
# COMPACT_ATOMS: atom_id res chain seq x y z
N LYS A 1 19.39 -6.98 11.05
CA LYS A 1 20.32 -5.82 11.02
C LYS A 1 19.66 -4.70 10.21
N SER A 2 19.82 -3.44 10.59
CA SER A 2 19.29 -2.28 9.85
C SER A 2 20.37 -1.69 8.93
N ILE A 3 19.97 -1.19 7.76
CA ILE A 3 20.83 -0.44 6.82
C ILE A 3 20.52 1.04 7.04
N ARG A 4 21.55 1.87 7.29
CA ARG A 4 21.38 3.32 7.46
C ARG A 4 21.18 4.00 6.11
N GLU A 5 20.25 4.94 6.04
CA GLU A 5 20.01 5.81 4.89
C GLU A 5 19.51 7.17 5.38
N GLY A 6 20.24 8.25 5.06
CA GLY A 6 19.98 9.58 5.62
C GLY A 6 19.97 9.58 7.15
N ASP A 7 18.95 10.21 7.73
CA ASP A 7 18.72 10.28 9.18
C ASP A 7 18.05 9.03 9.78
N GLY A 8 17.72 8.04 8.95
CA GLY A 8 16.97 6.84 9.36
C GLY A 8 17.54 5.54 8.80
N SER A 9 16.65 4.57 8.59
CA SER A 9 16.96 3.30 7.94
C SER A 9 16.42 3.25 6.51
N LEU A 10 17.01 2.38 5.69
CA LEU A 10 16.52 2.07 4.34
C LEU A 10 15.00 1.78 4.32
N LEU A 11 14.49 1.09 5.34
CA LEU A 11 13.07 0.77 5.43
C LEU A 11 12.19 2.01 5.68
N ASP A 12 12.72 3.07 6.31
CA ASP A 12 11.99 4.32 6.49
C ASP A 12 11.78 5.07 5.16
N GLN A 13 12.68 4.86 4.19
CA GLN A 13 12.58 5.42 2.85
C GLN A 13 11.86 4.52 1.84
N CYS A 14 11.74 3.21 2.12
CA CYS A 14 11.07 2.29 1.21
C CYS A 14 9.54 2.31 1.32
N MET A 15 8.91 1.91 0.22
CA MET A 15 7.54 1.39 0.19
C MET A 15 7.57 0.00 -0.43
N ILE A 16 7.19 -1.01 0.33
CA ILE A 16 7.12 -2.41 -0.11
C ILE A 16 5.66 -2.82 -0.07
N CYS A 17 5.10 -3.17 -1.22
CA CYS A 17 3.77 -3.78 -1.32
C CYS A 17 3.95 -5.26 -1.64
N TYR A 18 3.51 -6.14 -0.75
CA TYR A 18 3.59 -7.58 -0.89
C TYR A 18 2.20 -8.20 -0.66
N GLY A 19 1.77 -9.09 -1.54
CA GLY A 19 0.46 -9.71 -1.44
C GLY A 19 0.15 -10.62 -2.61
N SER A 20 -1.09 -11.07 -2.68
CA SER A 20 -1.62 -11.91 -3.76
C SER A 20 -2.75 -11.19 -4.47
N GLY A 21 -2.89 -11.43 -5.78
CA GLY A 21 -4.07 -11.01 -6.54
C GLY A 21 -5.32 -11.88 -6.26
N LEU A 22 -5.16 -12.96 -5.51
CA LEU A 22 -6.22 -13.89 -5.13
C LEU A 22 -6.16 -14.19 -3.63
N SER A 23 -7.29 -14.08 -2.93
CA SER A 23 -7.44 -14.52 -1.54
C SER A 23 -7.66 -16.04 -1.44
N ASP A 24 -8.32 -16.62 -2.44
CA ASP A 24 -8.50 -18.06 -2.60
C ASP A 24 -8.14 -18.46 -4.04
N GLY A 25 -7.01 -19.14 -4.19
CA GLY A 25 -6.52 -19.59 -5.49
C GLY A 25 -7.36 -20.71 -6.11
N ASN A 26 -8.04 -21.53 -5.31
CA ASN A 26 -8.88 -22.62 -5.82
C ASN A 26 -10.19 -22.08 -6.40
N ARG A 27 -10.77 -21.07 -5.76
CA ARG A 27 -12.00 -20.40 -6.23
C ARG A 27 -11.75 -19.23 -7.17
N HIS A 28 -10.49 -18.83 -7.36
CA HIS A 28 -10.09 -17.59 -8.04
C HIS A 28 -10.80 -16.35 -7.45
N ARG A 29 -10.92 -16.30 -6.12
CA ARG A 29 -11.57 -15.19 -5.41
C ARG A 29 -10.55 -14.04 -5.26
N HIS A 30 -10.95 -12.83 -5.63
CA HIS A 30 -10.09 -11.64 -5.71
C HIS A 30 -10.52 -10.50 -4.79
N ASP A 31 -11.42 -10.79 -3.85
CA ASP A 31 -11.79 -9.92 -2.73
C ASP A 31 -11.00 -10.31 -1.46
N ASP A 32 -11.12 -9.53 -0.38
CA ASP A 32 -10.47 -9.78 0.92
C ASP A 32 -8.98 -10.14 0.79
N LEU A 33 -8.27 -9.41 -0.08
CA LEU A 33 -6.90 -9.75 -0.49
C LEU A 33 -5.91 -9.63 0.69
N PRO A 34 -5.02 -10.62 0.87
CA PRO A 34 -3.94 -10.52 1.84
C PRO A 34 -2.86 -9.57 1.30
N VAL A 35 -2.72 -8.40 1.92
CA VAL A 35 -1.74 -7.38 1.53
C VAL A 35 -0.96 -6.90 2.75
N VAL A 36 0.36 -6.82 2.58
CA VAL A 36 1.30 -6.21 3.51
C VAL A 36 1.92 -4.99 2.83
N VAL A 37 1.81 -3.84 3.49
CA VAL A 37 2.59 -2.64 3.17
C VAL A 37 3.66 -2.45 4.24
N ALA A 38 4.92 -2.44 3.84
CA ALA A 38 6.06 -2.27 4.73
C ALA A 38 6.93 -1.08 4.30
N GLY A 39 7.55 -0.45 5.30
CA GLY A 39 8.30 0.79 5.14
C GLY A 39 7.45 2.05 5.31
N ARG A 40 8.12 3.18 5.53
CA ARG A 40 7.45 4.45 5.87
C ARG A 40 7.29 5.38 4.67
N GLY A 41 7.83 5.04 3.51
CA GLY A 41 7.76 5.84 2.28
C GLY A 41 8.17 7.29 2.48
N GLY A 42 9.33 7.52 3.10
CA GLY A 42 9.81 8.86 3.44
C GLY A 42 9.03 9.52 4.59
N GLY A 43 8.43 8.72 5.47
CA GLY A 43 7.62 9.20 6.60
C GLY A 43 6.16 9.52 6.26
N THR A 44 5.69 9.19 5.06
CA THR A 44 4.32 9.48 4.59
C THR A 44 3.31 8.37 4.87
N ILE A 45 3.77 7.22 5.39
CA ILE A 45 2.93 6.06 5.72
C ILE A 45 3.03 5.75 7.22
N ARG A 46 1.88 5.66 7.90
CA ARG A 46 1.82 5.18 9.29
C ARG A 46 1.68 3.66 9.34
N THR A 47 2.75 3.02 9.79
CA THR A 47 2.93 1.56 9.89
C THR A 47 2.51 0.99 11.25
N GLY A 48 2.68 -0.33 11.44
CA GLY A 48 2.43 -1.00 12.73
C GLY A 48 0.95 -1.21 13.05
N ARG A 49 0.10 -1.34 12.03
CA ARG A 49 -1.35 -1.45 12.15
C ARG A 49 -1.89 -2.54 11.22
N HIS A 50 -3.01 -3.13 11.61
CA HIS A 50 -3.89 -3.87 10.72
C HIS A 50 -5.05 -2.96 10.34
N LEU A 51 -5.30 -2.79 9.03
CA LEU A 51 -6.38 -1.97 8.50
C LEU A 51 -7.36 -2.89 7.78
N ALA A 52 -8.62 -2.87 8.21
CA ALA A 52 -9.72 -3.47 7.50
C ALA A 52 -10.48 -2.37 6.77
N PHE A 53 -10.70 -2.54 5.46
CA PHE A 53 -11.44 -1.60 4.64
C PHE A 53 -12.88 -2.10 4.44
N GLU A 54 -13.75 -1.22 3.94
CA GLU A 54 -15.10 -1.62 3.55
C GLU A 54 -15.04 -2.67 2.43
N HIS A 55 -16.05 -3.54 2.40
CA HIS A 55 -16.14 -4.56 1.36
C HIS A 55 -16.16 -3.90 -0.03
N GLU A 56 -15.54 -4.56 -1.01
CA GLU A 56 -15.38 -4.03 -2.37
C GLU A 56 -14.56 -2.72 -2.47
N THR A 57 -13.75 -2.37 -1.46
CA THR A 57 -12.75 -1.30 -1.63
C THR A 57 -11.73 -1.70 -2.70
N PRO A 58 -11.59 -0.96 -3.82
CA PRO A 58 -10.68 -1.35 -4.88
C PRO A 58 -9.23 -1.37 -4.45
N MET A 59 -8.53 -2.47 -4.74
CA MET A 59 -7.08 -2.58 -4.49
C MET A 59 -6.29 -1.49 -5.24
N ALA A 60 -6.80 -1.04 -6.39
CA ALA A 60 -6.20 0.05 -7.16
C ALA A 60 -6.10 1.37 -6.38
N ASN A 61 -6.94 1.59 -5.35
CA ASN A 61 -6.84 2.75 -4.46
C ASN A 61 -5.50 2.78 -3.72
N LEU A 62 -4.97 1.61 -3.31
CA LEU A 62 -3.65 1.52 -2.70
C LEU A 62 -2.56 1.90 -3.71
N PHE A 63 -2.65 1.43 -4.96
CA PHE A 63 -1.65 1.76 -5.98
C PHE A 63 -1.62 3.25 -6.30
N VAL A 64 -2.78 3.90 -6.42
CA VAL A 64 -2.85 5.37 -6.56
C VAL A 64 -2.17 6.06 -5.37
N SER A 65 -2.46 5.63 -4.13
CA SER A 65 -1.80 6.18 -2.93
C SER A 65 -0.28 6.05 -2.94
N LEU A 66 0.26 4.92 -3.42
CA LEU A 66 1.70 4.69 -3.48
C LEU A 66 2.35 5.49 -4.63
N LEU A 67 1.74 5.53 -5.80
CA LEU A 67 2.25 6.28 -6.95
C LEU A 67 2.30 7.79 -6.68
N GLN A 68 1.29 8.35 -6.01
CA GLN A 68 1.29 9.77 -5.64
C GLN A 68 2.45 10.14 -4.71
N ARG A 69 2.85 9.23 -3.80
CA ARG A 69 4.04 9.42 -2.93
C ARG A 69 5.35 9.38 -3.70
N MET A 70 5.35 8.78 -4.89
CA MET A 70 6.48 8.81 -5.83
C MET A 70 6.43 10.05 -6.74
N SER A 71 5.57 11.04 -6.42
CA SER A 71 5.32 12.22 -7.24
C SER A 71 4.85 11.92 -8.67
N VAL A 72 4.25 10.74 -8.88
CA VAL A 72 3.64 10.38 -10.16
C VAL A 72 2.26 11.04 -10.24
N PRO A 73 1.97 11.86 -11.26
CA PRO A 73 0.73 12.62 -11.37
C PRO A 73 -0.44 11.74 -11.85
N VAL A 74 -0.78 10.71 -11.07
CA VAL A 74 -1.88 9.79 -11.35
C VAL A 74 -3.09 10.15 -10.48
N THR A 75 -4.23 10.35 -11.13
CA THR A 75 -5.52 10.61 -10.47
C THR A 75 -6.40 9.37 -10.40
N SER A 76 -6.17 8.39 -11.27
CA SER A 76 -6.88 7.10 -11.31
C SER A 76 -6.03 6.00 -11.93
N PHE A 77 -6.23 4.76 -11.50
CA PHE A 77 -5.64 3.55 -12.08
C PHE A 77 -6.66 2.42 -11.98
N GLY A 78 -6.88 1.65 -13.06
CA GLY A 78 -7.86 0.55 -13.06
C GLY A 78 -9.25 1.01 -12.62
N ASP A 79 -9.80 0.33 -11.61
CA ASP A 79 -11.10 0.58 -10.98
C ASP A 79 -11.01 1.49 -9.74
N SER A 80 -9.91 2.23 -9.56
CA SER A 80 -9.73 3.08 -8.39
C SER A 80 -10.82 4.14 -8.27
N THR A 81 -11.33 4.32 -7.05
CA THR A 81 -12.29 5.38 -6.67
C THR A 81 -11.62 6.54 -5.91
N GLY A 82 -10.35 6.38 -5.51
CA GLY A 82 -9.54 7.44 -4.89
C GLY A 82 -8.39 6.89 -4.04
N PRO A 83 -7.49 7.74 -3.51
CA PRO A 83 -6.41 7.27 -2.64
C PRO A 83 -6.93 6.81 -1.27
N LEU A 84 -6.31 5.75 -0.73
CA LEU A 84 -6.50 5.32 0.66
C LEU A 84 -5.80 6.27 1.63
N LYS A 85 -6.54 7.24 2.17
CA LYS A 85 -6.03 8.19 3.18
C LYS A 85 -5.74 7.54 4.54
N GLN A 86 -6.31 6.38 4.80
CA GLN A 86 -6.15 5.63 6.06
C GLN A 86 -4.70 5.20 6.32
N ILE A 87 -3.88 5.12 5.27
CA ILE A 87 -2.45 4.75 5.37
C ILE A 87 -1.55 5.96 5.68
N ASP A 88 -2.06 7.18 5.58
CA ASP A 88 -1.31 8.43 5.75
C ASP A 88 -0.71 8.52 7.16
N ALA A 89 0.45 9.18 7.26
CA ALA A 89 1.19 9.40 8.50
C ALA A 89 0.62 10.53 9.37
#